data_AF-A0AAW5IAD2-F1
#
_entry.id   AF-A0AAW5IAD2-F1
#
_cell.length_a   1.000
_cell.length_b   1.000
_cell.length_c   1.000
_cell.angle_alpha   90.00
_cell.angle_beta   90.00
_cell.angle_gamma   90.00
#
_symmetry.space_group_name_H-M   'P 1'
#
loop_
_entity.id
_entity.type
_entity.pdbx_description
1 polymer ?
#
loop_
_entity_poly.entity_id
_entity_poly.type
_entity_poly.pdbx_seq_one_letter_code
_entity_poly.pdbx_strand_id
1 'polypeptide(L)'
;MATRRKVGRPKGYKLKKFDETRIGFLLKHETPIEYRMLMDVAEFMKLRAPSANLIEAFAYSSSDPLFRKEKFWRALIEYRKCGCRPKMALKTSVSKELYYIHLRLNKYLNK
;
A
#
# COMPACT_ATOMS: atom_id res chain seq x y z
N MET A 1 13.84 -46.38 0.16
CA MET A 1 13.56 -45.18 -0.66
C MET A 1 13.54 -43.95 0.25
N ALA A 2 14.54 -43.08 0.16
CA ALA A 2 14.60 -41.87 0.99
C ALA A 2 13.59 -40.83 0.48
N THR A 3 12.60 -40.48 1.31
CA THR A 3 11.64 -39.41 1.02
C THR A 3 12.38 -38.07 0.97
N ARG A 4 12.48 -37.47 -0.22
CA ARG A 4 12.95 -36.09 -0.39
C ARG A 4 12.05 -35.16 0.42
N ARG A 5 12.56 -34.60 1.52
CA ARG A 5 11.89 -33.52 2.26
C ARG A 5 11.71 -32.34 1.30
N LYS A 6 10.47 -31.92 1.05
CA LYS A 6 10.18 -30.68 0.31
C LYS A 6 10.91 -29.55 1.03
N VAL A 7 11.91 -28.95 0.38
CA VAL A 7 12.56 -27.74 0.89
C VAL A 7 11.45 -26.71 1.08
N GLY A 8 11.17 -26.36 2.35
CA GLY A 8 10.14 -25.37 2.67
C GLY A 8 10.45 -24.03 2.01
N ARG A 9 9.41 -23.21 1.81
CA ARG A 9 9.51 -21.89 1.18
C ARG A 9 10.67 -21.08 1.79
N PRO A 10 11.57 -20.49 0.98
CA PRO A 10 12.73 -19.76 1.49
C PRO A 10 12.34 -18.71 2.52
N LYS A 11 13.06 -18.71 3.65
CA LYS A 11 12.88 -17.83 4.81
C LYS A 11 13.04 -16.36 4.35
N GLY A 12 11.93 -15.60 4.27
CA GLY A 12 11.96 -14.19 3.86
C GLY A 12 10.76 -13.74 3.01
N TYR A 13 10.10 -14.65 2.29
CA TYR A 13 8.96 -14.34 1.40
C TYR A 13 7.59 -14.35 2.11
N LYS A 14 7.52 -13.89 3.36
CA LYS A 14 6.24 -13.81 4.08
C LYS A 14 5.37 -12.72 3.44
N LEU A 15 4.13 -13.07 3.11
CA LEU A 15 3.16 -12.09 2.62
C LEU A 15 2.92 -11.05 3.72
N LYS A 16 3.09 -9.78 3.37
CA LYS A 16 2.88 -8.62 4.24
C LYS A 16 1.44 -8.15 4.18
N LYS A 17 1.05 -7.30 5.12
CA LYS A 17 -0.21 -6.55 5.00
C LYS A 17 -0.06 -5.49 3.90
N PHE A 18 -1.19 -5.04 3.36
CA PHE A 18 -1.17 -4.04 2.29
C PHE A 18 -0.54 -2.72 2.75
N ASP A 19 -0.83 -2.26 3.97
CA ASP A 19 -0.28 -1.05 4.57
C ASP A 19 1.22 -1.12 4.90
N GLU A 20 1.81 -2.32 4.90
CA GLU A 20 3.26 -2.51 4.99
C GLU A 20 3.97 -2.38 3.63
N THR A 21 3.22 -2.29 2.52
CA THR A 21 3.78 -2.01 1.19
C THR A 21 3.99 -0.51 1.00
N ARG A 22 4.87 -0.11 0.07
CA ARG A 22 5.09 1.32 -0.22
C ARG A 22 3.83 2.04 -0.65
N ILE A 23 3.03 1.41 -1.51
CA ILE A 23 1.79 2.01 -2.01
C ILE A 23 0.71 2.07 -0.93
N GLY A 24 0.50 0.99 -0.17
CA GLY A 24 -0.49 0.96 0.89
C GLY A 24 -0.13 1.89 2.04
N PHE A 25 1.16 2.02 2.37
CA PHE A 25 1.64 2.99 3.35
C PHE A 25 1.37 4.43 2.91
N LEU A 26 1.74 4.80 1.68
CA LEU A 26 1.46 6.14 1.15
C LEU A 26 -0.03 6.46 1.18
N LEU A 27 -0.87 5.53 0.72
CA LEU A 27 -2.32 5.69 0.72
C LEU A 27 -2.85 5.89 2.13
N LYS A 28 -2.51 4.98 3.06
CA LYS A 28 -2.98 5.03 4.45
C LYS A 28 -2.61 6.35 5.16
N HIS A 29 -1.45 6.91 4.84
CA HIS A 29 -0.91 8.06 5.56
C HIS A 29 -1.14 9.41 4.88
N GLU A 30 -1.17 9.51 3.55
CA GLU A 30 -1.39 10.78 2.85
C GLU A 30 -2.83 10.98 2.36
N THR A 31 -3.57 9.90 2.16
CA THR A 31 -4.94 9.86 1.62
C THR A 31 -5.80 8.82 2.36
N PRO A 32 -6.01 9.00 3.68
CA PRO A 32 -6.66 7.97 4.51
C PRO A 32 -8.11 7.69 4.11
N ILE A 33 -8.82 8.67 3.54
CA ILE A 33 -10.21 8.51 3.08
C ILE A 33 -10.23 7.57 1.86
N GLU A 34 -9.39 7.87 0.87
CA GLU A 34 -9.22 7.06 -0.34
C GLU A 34 -8.72 5.65 -0.02
N TYR A 35 -7.78 5.53 0.93
CA TYR A 35 -7.32 4.24 1.43
C TYR A 35 -8.47 3.41 1.99
N ARG A 36 -9.33 4.01 2.81
CA ARG A 36 -10.47 3.31 3.41
C ARG A 36 -11.44 2.85 2.33
N MET A 37 -11.85 3.74 1.43
CA MET A 37 -12.74 3.40 0.31
C MET A 37 -12.18 2.25 -0.55
N LEU A 38 -10.89 2.31 -0.88
CA LEU A 38 -10.22 1.28 -1.66
C LEU A 38 -10.22 -0.08 -0.93
N MET A 39 -9.99 -0.07 0.39
CA MET A 39 -10.01 -1.29 1.20
C MET A 39 -11.42 -1.86 1.36
N ASP A 40 -12.45 -1.01 1.51
CA ASP A 40 -13.85 -1.42 1.57
C ASP A 40 -14.28 -2.10 0.25
N VAL A 41 -13.85 -1.56 -0.90
CA VAL A 41 -14.07 -2.18 -2.22
C VAL A 41 -13.34 -3.52 -2.32
N ALA A 42 -12.08 -3.59 -1.87
CA ALA A 42 -11.32 -4.84 -1.87
C ALA A 42 -12.00 -5.90 -0.99
N GLU A 43 -12.50 -5.53 0.19
CA GLU A 43 -13.23 -6.41 1.10
C GLU A 43 -14.54 -6.89 0.49
N PHE A 44 -15.32 -5.98 -0.12
CA PHE A 44 -16.55 -6.33 -0.85
C PHE A 44 -16.27 -7.36 -1.96
N MET A 45 -15.16 -7.20 -2.68
CA MET A 45 -14.69 -8.15 -3.70
C MET A 45 -14.03 -9.42 -3.10
N LYS A 46 -13.98 -9.56 -1.77
CA LYS A 46 -13.33 -10.66 -1.03
C LYS A 46 -11.84 -10.81 -1.37
N LEU A 47 -11.17 -9.70 -1.68
CA LEU A 47 -9.75 -9.63 -1.95
C LEU A 47 -8.98 -9.40 -0.65
N ARG A 48 -7.85 -10.09 -0.47
CA ARG A 48 -6.95 -9.85 0.67
C ARG A 48 -6.32 -8.45 0.64
N ALA A 49 -6.10 -7.91 -0.56
CA ALA A 49 -5.54 -6.60 -0.82
C ALA A 49 -6.03 -6.13 -2.19
N PRO A 50 -6.15 -4.81 -2.42
CA PRO A 50 -6.54 -4.29 -3.72
C PRO A 50 -5.52 -4.66 -4.80
N SER A 51 -6.00 -4.96 -6.01
CA SER A 51 -5.14 -5.25 -7.15
C SER A 51 -4.46 -3.97 -7.65
N ALA A 52 -3.31 -4.08 -8.32
CA ALA A 52 -2.63 -2.91 -8.89
C ALA A 52 -3.52 -2.14 -9.89
N ASN A 53 -4.31 -2.85 -10.71
CA ASN A 53 -5.24 -2.23 -11.65
C ASN A 53 -6.38 -1.49 -10.94
N LEU A 54 -6.89 -2.04 -9.83
CA LEU A 54 -7.91 -1.37 -9.02
C LEU A 54 -7.36 -0.08 -8.41
N ILE A 55 -6.14 -0.11 -7.85
CA ILE A 55 -5.47 1.07 -7.30
C ILE A 55 -5.27 2.14 -8.38
N GLU A 56 -4.84 1.73 -9.57
CA GLU A 56 -4.62 2.61 -10.72
C GLU A 56 -5.91 3.30 -11.19
N ALA A 57 -6.98 2.52 -11.41
CA ALA A 57 -8.28 3.05 -11.79
C ALA A 57 -8.81 4.03 -10.73
N PHE A 58 -8.67 3.67 -9.44
CA PHE A 58 -9.06 4.52 -8.33
C PHE A 58 -8.27 5.84 -8.33
N ALA A 59 -6.96 5.77 -8.54
CA ALA A 59 -6.09 6.94 -8.61
C ALA A 59 -6.45 7.90 -9.74
N TYR A 60 -6.81 7.38 -10.93
CA TYR A 60 -7.28 8.20 -12.04
C TYR A 60 -8.62 8.88 -11.76
N SER A 61 -9.50 8.24 -10.97
CA SER A 61 -10.81 8.81 -10.61
C SER A 61 -10.74 9.87 -9.50
N SER A 62 -9.69 9.85 -8.67
CA SER A 62 -9.60 10.75 -7.52
C SER A 62 -8.94 12.09 -7.87
N SER A 63 -9.44 13.16 -7.25
CA SER A 63 -8.88 14.51 -7.36
C SER A 63 -7.68 14.76 -6.44
N ASP A 64 -7.26 13.79 -5.62
CA ASP A 64 -6.21 14.02 -4.63
C ASP A 64 -4.83 14.27 -5.27
N PRO A 65 -4.08 15.29 -4.83
CA PRO A 65 -2.76 15.59 -5.38
C PRO A 65 -1.74 14.45 -5.29
N LEU A 66 -1.86 13.52 -4.33
CA LEU A 66 -0.96 12.38 -4.21
C LEU A 66 -0.91 11.56 -5.51
N PHE A 67 -2.05 11.36 -6.17
CA PHE A 67 -2.18 10.53 -7.36
C PHE A 67 -1.49 11.11 -8.59
N ARG A 68 -1.13 12.40 -8.56
CA ARG A 68 -0.35 13.05 -9.62
C ARG A 68 1.16 13.04 -9.34
N LYS A 69 1.58 12.64 -8.13
CA LYS A 69 3.00 12.66 -7.74
C LYS A 69 3.71 11.41 -8.21
N GLU A 70 4.93 11.57 -8.70
CA GLU A 70 5.77 10.46 -9.17
C GLU A 70 6.02 9.39 -8.10
N LYS A 71 6.13 9.80 -6.83
CA LYS A 71 6.32 8.86 -5.70
C LYS A 71 5.19 7.82 -5.58
N PHE A 72 3.97 8.18 -5.96
CA PHE A 72 2.82 7.28 -5.98
C PHE A 72 3.00 6.23 -7.07
N TRP A 73 3.25 6.67 -8.31
CA TRP A 73 3.42 5.79 -9.47
C TRP A 73 4.61 4.84 -9.33
N ARG A 74 5.74 5.33 -8.81
CA ARG A 74 6.90 4.47 -8.48
C ARG A 74 6.53 3.36 -7.49
N ALA A 75 5.74 3.68 -6.46
CA ALA A 75 5.28 2.70 -5.48
C ALA A 75 4.25 1.72 -6.08
N LEU A 76 3.39 2.18 -6.99
CA LEU A 76 2.43 1.32 -7.70
C LEU A 76 3.13 0.35 -8.66
N ILE A 77 4.15 0.80 -9.39
CA ILE A 77 4.98 -0.07 -10.25
C ILE A 77 5.68 -1.16 -9.42
N GLU A 78 6.21 -0.79 -8.24
CA GLU A 78 6.80 -1.75 -7.31
C GLU A 78 5.75 -2.79 -6.85
N TYR A 79 4.56 -2.33 -6.48
CA TYR A 79 3.46 -3.20 -6.07
C TYR A 79 2.96 -4.10 -7.20
N ARG A 80 2.94 -3.63 -8.45
CA ARG A 80 2.58 -4.45 -9.62
C ARG A 80 3.56 -5.62 -9.81
N LYS A 81 4.85 -5.41 -9.54
CA LYS A 81 5.90 -6.45 -9.65
C LYS A 81 5.85 -7.47 -8.51
N CYS A 82 5.67 -6.99 -7.28
CA CYS A 82 5.91 -7.81 -6.08
C CYS A 82 4.64 -8.09 -5.25
N GLY A 83 3.55 -7.36 -5.48
CA GLY A 83 2.34 -7.37 -4.64
C GLY A 83 2.65 -7.09 -3.18
N CYS A 84 1.98 -7.79 -2.27
CA CYS A 84 2.25 -7.76 -0.82
C CYS A 84 3.54 -8.51 -0.41
N ARG A 85 4.57 -8.52 -1.25
CA ARG A 85 5.90 -9.06 -0.95
C ARG A 85 6.99 -8.01 -1.20
N PRO A 86 6.92 -6.84 -0.53
CA PRO A 86 7.97 -5.84 -0.68
C PRO A 86 9.31 -6.37 -0.16
N LYS A 87 10.42 -5.85 -0.68
CA LYS A 87 11.76 -6.19 -0.19
C LYS A 87 11.92 -5.86 1.30
N MET A 88 11.32 -4.75 1.73
CA MET A 88 11.27 -4.32 3.13
C MET A 88 9.84 -3.90 3.50
N ALA A 89 9.33 -4.39 4.63
CA ALA A 89 8.04 -3.96 5.16
C ALA A 89 8.18 -2.58 5.79
N LEU A 90 7.32 -1.65 5.38
CA LEU A 90 7.24 -0.35 6.02
C LEU A 90 6.54 -0.48 7.37
N LYS A 91 7.10 0.23 8.35
CA LYS A 91 6.54 0.36 9.69
C LYS A 91 6.45 1.83 10.04
N THR A 92 5.36 2.19 10.69
CA THR A 92 5.20 3.49 11.31
C THR A 92 5.95 3.55 12.64
N SER A 93 6.39 4.75 12.98
CA SER A 93 6.86 5.13 14.30
C SER A 93 6.11 6.39 14.71
N VAL A 94 6.08 6.73 16.00
CA VAL A 94 5.38 7.92 16.51
C VAL A 94 5.77 9.18 15.73
N SER A 95 7.07 9.41 15.51
CA SER A 95 7.56 10.56 14.74
C SER A 95 7.07 10.57 13.28
N LYS A 96 7.00 9.39 12.64
CA LYS A 96 6.44 9.28 11.27
C LYS A 96 4.94 9.56 11.26
N GLU A 97 4.21 9.08 12.26
CA GLU A 97 2.76 9.34 12.38
C GLU A 97 2.49 10.83 12.54
N LEU A 98 3.22 11.50 13.44
CA LEU A 98 3.13 12.95 13.63
C LEU A 98 3.44 13.72 12.34
N TYR A 99 4.48 13.31 11.61
CA TYR A 99 4.81 13.91 10.31
C TYR A 99 3.64 13.83 9.31
N TYR A 100 3.03 12.65 9.15
CA TYR A 100 1.92 12.50 8.20
C TYR A 100 0.63 13.14 8.71
N ILE A 101 0.40 13.23 10.01
CA ILE A 101 -0.70 14.02 10.58
C ILE A 101 -0.53 15.49 10.19
N HIS A 102 0.64 16.07 10.44
CA HIS A 102 0.94 17.45 10.07
C HIS A 102 0.77 17.70 8.56
N LEU A 103 1.30 16.79 7.73
CA LEU A 103 1.14 16.85 6.27
C LEU A 103 -0.33 16.87 5.85
N ARG A 104 -1.17 16.02 6.45
CA ARG A 104 -2.62 15.97 6.16
C ARG A 104 -3.35 17.22 6.62
N LEU A 105 -3.04 17.74 7.81
CA LEU A 105 -3.64 18.98 8.31
C LEU A 105 -3.36 20.15 7.36
N ASN A 106 -2.11 20.33 6.94
CA ASN A 106 -1.77 21.38 5.97
C ASN A 106 -2.51 21.19 4.64
N LYS A 107 -2.62 19.94 4.18
CA LYS A 107 -3.29 19.59 2.91
C LYS A 107 -4.81 19.81 2.93
N TYR A 108 -5.47 19.65 4.08
CA TYR A 108 -6.93 19.77 4.19
C TYR A 108 -7.40 21.13 4.69
N LEU A 109 -6.61 21.81 5.52
CA LEU A 109 -6.98 23.08 6.13
C LEU A 109 -6.45 24.31 5.36
N ASN A 110 -5.30 24.20 4.70
CA ASN A 110 -4.68 25.32 3.97
C ASN A 110 -4.89 25.19 2.45
N LYS A 111 -6.06 24.68 2.05
CA LYS A 111 -6.46 24.51 0.65
C LYS A 111 -6.98 25.78 0.05
#